data_AF-A0A2A2I0F9-F1
#
_entry.id   AF-A0A2A2I0F9-F1
#
_cell.length_a   1.000
_cell.length_b   1.000
_cell.length_c   1.000
_cell.angle_alpha   90.00
_cell.angle_beta   90.00
_cell.angle_gamma   90.00
#
_symmetry.space_group_name_H-M   'P 1'
#
loop_
_entity.id
_entity.type
_entity.pdbx_description
1 polymer ?
#
loop_
_entity_poly.entity_id
_entity_poly.type
_entity_poly.pdbx_seq_one_letter_code
_entity_poly.pdbx_strand_id
1 'polypeptide(L)' 'MDMNKSDFTNLYMAYRNHPLGHALKIFSETSDIDTQHRMYISAKTMIHLLKYQGEFNSEQESAFLDYLEKNVLVRAGAMH' A
#
# COMPACT_ATOMS: atom_id res chain seq x y z
N MET A 1 12.54 0.84 -12.56
CA MET A 1 11.74 -0.02 -13.45
C MET A 1 10.31 0.07 -12.97
N ASP A 2 9.39 0.58 -13.78
CA ASP A 2 7.97 0.64 -13.42
C ASP A 2 7.39 -0.77 -13.43
N MET A 3 6.95 -1.24 -12.27
CA MET A 3 6.25 -2.50 -12.15
C MET A 3 4.93 -2.43 -12.94
N ASN A 4 4.63 -3.46 -13.74
CA ASN A 4 3.46 -3.45 -14.59
C ASN A 4 2.18 -3.51 -13.74
N LYS A 5 1.07 -2.90 -14.16
CA LYS A 5 -0.21 -2.91 -13.41
C LYS A 5 -0.67 -4.34 -13.05
N SER A 6 -0.30 -5.33 -13.87
CA SER A 6 -0.56 -6.76 -13.63
C SER A 6 0.10 -7.27 -12.35
N ASP A 7 1.32 -6.83 -12.06
CA ASP A 7 2.16 -7.41 -11.02
C ASP A 7 1.73 -6.90 -9.65
N PHE A 8 1.33 -5.63 -9.55
CA PHE A 8 0.71 -5.09 -8.34
C PHE A 8 -0.61 -5.80 -8.03
N THR A 9 -1.42 -6.05 -9.06
CA THR A 9 -2.72 -6.72 -8.89
C THR A 9 -2.52 -8.14 -8.35
N ASN A 10 -1.57 -8.89 -8.91
CA ASN A 10 -1.21 -10.23 -8.44
C ASN A 10 -0.69 -10.20 -7.00
N LEU A 11 0.19 -9.24 -6.68
CA LEU A 11 0.74 -9.05 -5.35
C LEU A 11 -0.34 -8.70 -4.33
N TYR A 12 -1.24 -7.76 -4.67
CA TYR A 12 -2.39 -7.42 -3.82
C TYR A 12 -3.30 -8.63 -3.58
N MET A 13 -3.60 -9.42 -4.62
CA MET A 13 -4.44 -10.61 -4.49
C MET A 13 -3.86 -11.65 -3.53
N ALA A 14 -2.53 -11.82 -3.50
CA ALA A 14 -1.86 -12.71 -2.56
C ALA A 14 -2.09 -12.30 -1.10
N TYR A 15 -2.21 -10.99 -0.84
CA TYR A 15 -2.37 -10.44 0.52
C TYR A 15 -3.78 -9.96 0.83
N ARG A 16 -4.78 -10.23 -0.02
CA ARG A 16 -6.16 -9.71 0.13
C ARG A 16 -6.83 -10.10 1.45
N ASN A 17 -6.45 -11.25 2.02
CA ASN A 17 -6.95 -11.77 3.30
C ASN A 17 -5.95 -11.53 4.45
N HIS A 18 -4.82 -10.88 4.19
CA HIS A 18 -3.82 -10.49 5.17
C HIS A 18 -4.16 -9.10 5.72
N PRO A 19 -3.73 -8.72 6.95
CA PRO A 19 -4.00 -7.38 7.45
C PRO A 19 -3.40 -6.26 6.57
N LEU A 20 -2.37 -6.58 5.76
CA LEU A 20 -1.85 -5.67 4.73
C LEU A 20 -2.90 -5.37 3.66
N GLY A 21 -3.55 -6.39 3.09
CA GLY A 21 -4.58 -6.20 2.07
C GLY A 21 -5.79 -5.44 2.61
N HIS A 22 -6.13 -5.66 3.88
CA HIS A 22 -7.17 -4.90 4.56
C HIS A 22 -6.81 -3.41 4.70
N ALA A 23 -5.60 -3.11 5.16
CA ALA A 23 -5.11 -1.74 5.29
C ALA A 23 -5.08 -1.03 3.92
N LEU A 24 -4.57 -1.69 2.88
CA LEU A 24 -4.53 -1.17 1.51
C LEU A 24 -5.94 -0.91 0.95
N LYS A 25 -6.88 -1.82 1.20
CA LYS A 25 -8.28 -1.65 0.80
C LYS A 25 -8.88 -0.39 1.42
N ILE A 26 -8.84 -0.29 2.76
CA ILE A 26 -9.41 0.87 3.47
C ILE A 26 -8.69 2.16 3.02
N PHE A 27 -7.37 2.15 2.92
CA PHE A 27 -6.59 3.29 2.43
C PHE A 27 -7.07 3.81 1.06
N SER A 28 -7.43 2.91 0.15
CA SER A 28 -7.89 3.25 -1.21
C SER A 28 -9.35 3.68 -1.27
N GLU A 29 -10.20 3.16 -0.38
CA GLU A 29 -11.65 3.36 -0.43
C GLU A 29 -12.12 4.52 0.48
N THR A 30 -11.39 4.81 1.56
CA THR A 30 -11.79 5.84 2.53
C THR A 30 -11.65 7.26 1.96
N SER A 31 -12.61 8.13 2.25
CA SER A 31 -12.53 9.57 2.01
C SER A 31 -12.10 10.37 3.26
N ASP A 32 -12.11 9.74 4.44
CA ASP A 32 -11.66 10.36 5.68
C ASP A 32 -10.12 10.37 5.74
N ILE A 33 -9.55 11.58 5.83
CA ILE A 33 -8.10 11.78 5.75
C ILE A 33 -7.35 11.16 6.92
N ASP A 34 -7.93 11.20 8.12
CA ASP A 34 -7.33 10.63 9.33
C ASP A 34 -7.28 9.11 9.23
N THR A 35 -8.36 8.49 8.77
CA THR A 35 -8.41 7.05 8.50
C THR A 35 -7.46 6.68 7.38
N GLN A 36 -7.37 7.48 6.32
CA GLN A 36 -6.41 7.24 5.25
C GLN A 36 -4.98 7.25 5.77
N HIS A 37 -4.61 8.25 6.57
CA HIS A 37 -3.26 8.37 7.12
C HIS A 37 -2.95 7.23 8.10
N ARG A 38 -3.89 6.84 8.97
CA ARG A 38 -3.73 5.66 9.83
C ARG A 38 -3.46 4.40 9.02
N MET A 39 -4.22 4.18 7.94
CA MET A 39 -4.04 3.01 7.08
C MET A 39 -2.76 3.06 6.27
N TYR A 40 -2.29 4.26 5.85
CA TYR A 40 -0.97 4.44 5.25
C TYR A 40 0.13 3.97 6.20
N ILE A 41 0.11 4.43 7.46
CA ILE A 41 1.11 4.02 8.46
C ILE A 41 1.03 2.51 8.69
N SER A 42 -0.17 1.95 8.89
CA SER A 42 -0.35 0.51 9.09
C SER A 42 0.18 -0.31 7.91
N ALA A 43 -0.17 0.05 6.68
CA ALA A 43 0.30 -0.64 5.49
C ALA A 43 1.82 -0.56 5.36
N LYS A 44 2.42 0.62 5.56
CA LYS A 44 3.87 0.83 5.51
C LYS A 44 4.61 -0.02 6.55
N THR A 45 4.13 -0.06 7.79
CA THR A 45 4.70 -0.92 8.84
C THR A 45 4.63 -2.39 8.45
N MET A 46 3.49 -2.85 7.92
CA MET A 46 3.33 -4.25 7.52
C MET A 46 4.23 -4.63 6.34
N ILE A 47 4.43 -3.74 5.38
CA ILE A 47 5.34 -3.96 4.25
C ILE A 47 6.77 -4.19 4.76
N HIS A 48 7.26 -3.34 5.66
CA HIS A 48 8.60 -3.50 6.23
C HIS A 48 8.74 -4.76 7.08
N LEU A 49 7.69 -5.15 7.84
CA LEU A 49 7.71 -6.41 8.60
C LEU A 49 7.79 -7.63 7.69
N LEU A 50 6.98 -7.66 6.62
CA LEU A 50 7.02 -8.75 5.63
C LEU A 50 8.38 -8.81 4.92
N LYS A 51 8.97 -7.65 4.62
CA LYS A 51 10.34 -7.57 4.10
C LYS A 51 11.37 -8.16 5.07
N TYR A 52 11.30 -7.79 6.34
CA TYR A 52 12.20 -8.30 7.38
C TYR A 52 12.06 -9.82 7.57
N GLN A 53 10.84 -10.35 7.43
CA GLN A 53 10.55 -11.78 7.49
C GLN A 53 10.98 -12.56 6.24
N GLY A 54 11.41 -11.86 5.17
CA GLY A 54 11.78 -12.48 3.90
C GLY A 54 10.60 -12.81 2.98
N GLU A 55 9.38 -12.44 3.36
CA GLU A 55 8.16 -12.59 2.54
C GLU A 55 8.15 -11.63 1.34
N PHE A 56 8.84 -10.49 1.47
CA PHE A 56 9.08 -9.54 0.37
C PHE A 56 10.54 -9.50 -0.07
N ASN A 57 10.74 -9.48 -1.39
CA ASN A 57 11.96 -8.94 -1.96
C ASN A 57 11.92 -7.40 -2.01
N SER A 58 13.04 -6.76 -2.34
CA SER A 58 13.13 -5.29 -2.29
C SER A 58 12.29 -4.61 -3.38
N GLU A 59 12.00 -5.29 -4.49
CA GLU A 59 11.16 -4.77 -5.56
C GLU A 59 9.68 -4.75 -5.15
N GLN A 60 9.21 -5.81 -4.50
CA GLN A 60 7.84 -5.90 -3.95
C GLN A 60 7.58 -4.87 -2.86
N GLU A 61 8.57 -4.67 -1.97
CA GLU A 61 8.53 -3.58 -0.97
C GLU A 61 8.41 -2.22 -1.66
N SER A 62 9.32 -1.91 -2.60
CA SER A 62 9.30 -0.64 -3.33
C SER A 62 7.98 -0.42 -4.05
N ALA A 63 7.41 -1.46 -4.66
CA ALA A 63 6.14 -1.37 -5.37
C ALA A 63 4.97 -0.98 -4.47
N PHE A 64 4.85 -1.58 -3.27
CA PHE A 64 3.79 -1.21 -2.35
C PHE A 64 3.99 0.19 -1.76
N LEU A 65 5.24 0.57 -1.47
CA LEU A 65 5.55 1.91 -0.96
C LEU A 65 5.26 2.99 -2.01
N ASP A 66 5.66 2.78 -3.27
CA ASP A 66 5.35 3.67 -4.38
C ASP A 66 3.84 3.84 -4.57
N TYR A 67 3.07 2.76 -4.46
CA TYR A 67 1.60 2.82 -4.50
C TYR A 67 1.05 3.71 -3.38
N LEU A 68 1.50 3.50 -2.15
CA LEU A 68 1.05 4.28 -0.99
C LEU A 68 1.39 5.77 -1.16
N GLU A 69 2.63 6.08 -1.55
CA GLU A 69 3.12 7.47 -1.70
C GLU A 69 2.40 8.22 -2.82
N LYS A 70 2.21 7.59 -3.98
CA LYS A 70 1.47 8.19 -5.10
C LYS A 70 0.01 8.48 -4.74
N ASN A 71 -0.64 7.59 -3.97
CA ASN A 71 -2.07 7.73 -3.65
C ASN A 71 -2.36 8.60 -2.41
N VAL A 72 -1.39 8.77 -1.50
CA VAL A 72 -1.46 9.77 -0.43
C VAL A 72 -1.46 11.19 -1.00
N LEU A 73 -0.52 11.47 -1.92
CA LEU A 73 -0.31 12.82 -2.46
C LEU A 73 -1.47 13.29 -3.33
N VAL A 74 -2.06 12.40 -4.15
CA VAL A 74 -3.18 12.75 -5.03
C VAL A 74 -4.42 13.19 -4.24
N ARG A 75 -4.68 12.58 -3.08
CA ARG A 75 -5.84 12.92 -2.25
C ARG A 75 -5.59 14.07 -1.29
N ALA A 76 -4.36 14.27 -0.83
CA ALA A 76 -3.97 15.46 -0.08
C ALA A 76 -3.99 16.75 -0.95
N GLY A 77 -3.67 16.64 -2.24
CA GLY A 77 -3.68 17.76 -3.19
C GLY A 77 -5.04 18.06 -3.84
N ALA A 78 -6.04 17.17 -3.71
CA ALA A 78 -7.37 17.35 -4.31
C ALA A 78 -8.34 18.21 -3.46
N MET A 79 -7.88 18.73 -2.31
CA MET A 79 -8.57 19.76 -1.55
C MET A 79 -8.05 21.15 -1.94
N HIS A 80 -8.35 21.59 -3.17
CA HIS A 80 -8.31 23.01 -3.56
C HIS A 80 -9.18 23.27 -4.79
#